data_AF-A0A251XB37-F1
#
_entry.id   AF-A0A251XB37-F1
#
_cell.length_a   1.000
_cell.length_b   1.000
_cell.length_c   1.000
_cell.angle_alpha   90.00
_cell.angle_beta   90.00
_cell.angle_gamma   90.00
#
_symmetry.space_group_name_H-M   'P 1'
#
loop_
_entity.id
_entity.type
_entity.pdbx_description
1 polymer ?
#
loop_
_entity_poly.entity_id
_entity_poly.type
_entity_poly.pdbx_seq_one_letter_code
_entity_poly.pdbx_strand_id
1 'polypeptide(L)'
;MFEQEGFLLVKDKQDKTIQHISLDRSVDLDLSAYTVTLESSLLLKSSGFSLRADTININASINSQASIQLLANNTLNVNASLSSPNQLLHGRRVTRIMSHLYASGTRGGTIQILGDSVYLLGNTTLNASGQQGGGLVRIGGDYQGRGNIPTADTTFIAPKVKIIVDALQQGRAGQVFVWSNQKTEFRGTISAQPPQRQTEKGLIDVGGKQQVINTGRIN
;
A
#
# COMPACT_ATOMS: atom_id res chain seq x y z
N MET A 1 21.09 -24.26 9.20
CA MET A 1 21.17 -22.81 8.91
C MET A 1 19.82 -22.25 9.30
N PHE A 2 19.72 -21.66 10.49
CA PHE A 2 18.44 -21.16 11.00
C PHE A 2 18.08 -19.89 10.21
N GLU A 3 16.95 -19.90 9.50
CA GLU A 3 16.32 -18.66 9.02
C GLU A 3 16.16 -17.76 10.25
N GLN A 4 16.70 -16.54 10.25
CA GLN A 4 16.46 -15.60 11.34
C GLN A 4 14.96 -15.32 11.37
N GLU A 5 14.26 -15.83 12.39
CA GLU A 5 12.85 -15.54 12.61
C GLU A 5 12.69 -14.04 12.85
N GLY A 6 11.88 -13.38 12.01
CA GLY A 6 11.58 -11.98 12.22
C GLY A 6 10.66 -11.81 13.45
N PHE A 7 10.82 -10.68 14.13
CA PHE A 7 10.06 -10.37 15.34
C PHE A 7 9.46 -8.97 15.25
N LEU A 8 8.32 -8.78 15.92
CA LEU A 8 7.73 -7.46 16.17
C LEU A 8 8.16 -6.94 17.54
N LEU A 9 8.45 -5.64 17.61
CA LEU A 9 8.60 -4.91 18.86
C LEU A 9 7.27 -4.23 19.19
N VAL A 10 6.68 -4.60 20.33
CA VAL A 10 5.52 -3.90 20.89
C VAL A 10 6.01 -2.90 21.91
N LYS A 11 5.58 -1.65 21.73
CA LYS A 11 5.94 -0.54 22.58
C LYS A 11 4.72 0.07 23.26
N ASP A 12 4.87 0.46 24.51
CA ASP A 12 3.86 1.21 25.24
C ASP A 12 3.76 2.67 24.78
N LYS A 13 2.89 3.46 25.42
CA LYS A 13 2.70 4.89 25.11
C LYS A 13 3.91 5.77 25.43
N GLN A 14 4.90 5.26 26.16
CA GLN A 14 6.15 5.94 26.50
C GLN A 14 7.31 5.49 25.59
N ASP A 15 7.00 4.78 24.49
CA ASP A 15 7.96 4.19 23.53
C ASP A 15 8.88 3.12 24.14
N LYS A 16 8.53 2.59 25.32
CA LYS A 16 9.28 1.50 25.94
C LYS A 16 8.87 0.17 25.32
N THR A 17 9.85 -0.63 24.88
CA THR A 17 9.60 -2.01 24.44
C THR A 17 9.08 -2.85 25.60
N ILE A 18 7.88 -3.41 25.43
CA ILE A 18 7.21 -4.25 26.45
C ILE A 18 7.11 -5.71 26.02
N GLN A 19 7.20 -6.01 24.72
CA GLN A 19 7.10 -7.37 24.21
C GLN A 19 7.85 -7.54 22.89
N HIS A 20 8.43 -8.72 22.71
CA HIS A 20 8.93 -9.23 21.44
C HIS A 20 8.01 -10.36 21.00
N ILE A 21 7.47 -10.30 19.78
CA ILE A 21 6.63 -11.35 19.22
C ILE A 21 7.38 -12.01 18.07
N SER A 22 7.83 -13.25 18.24
CA SER A 22 8.34 -14.07 17.13
C SER A 22 7.21 -14.43 16.19
N LEU A 23 7.46 -14.36 14.89
CA LEU A 23 6.45 -14.62 13.85
C LEU A 23 6.80 -15.91 13.11
N ASP A 24 6.30 -17.04 13.59
CA ASP A 24 6.54 -18.39 13.05
C ASP A 24 5.45 -18.87 12.06
N ARG A 25 4.30 -18.18 11.96
CA ARG A 25 3.16 -18.53 11.09
C ARG A 25 2.15 -17.37 10.92
N SER A 26 1.00 -17.65 10.29
CA SER A 26 -0.14 -16.72 10.12
C SER A 26 -0.41 -15.97 11.41
N VAL A 27 -0.41 -14.64 11.34
CA VAL A 27 -0.52 -13.82 12.53
C VAL A 27 -1.59 -12.75 12.28
N ASP A 28 -2.74 -12.93 12.92
CA ASP A 28 -3.73 -11.88 13.14
C ASP A 28 -3.47 -11.32 14.55
N LEU A 29 -2.80 -10.17 14.64
CA LEU A 29 -2.53 -9.49 15.92
C LEU A 29 -3.45 -8.30 16.10
N ASP A 30 -4.10 -8.24 17.25
CA ASP A 30 -4.74 -7.03 17.74
C ASP A 30 -3.98 -6.44 18.92
N LEU A 31 -3.24 -5.37 18.62
CA LEU A 31 -2.46 -4.56 19.54
C LEU A 31 -2.93 -3.10 19.49
N SER A 32 -4.24 -2.88 19.29
CA SER A 32 -4.88 -1.58 19.04
C SER A 32 -4.58 -0.47 20.04
N ALA A 33 -4.06 -0.80 21.23
CA ALA A 33 -3.67 0.15 22.27
C ALA A 33 -2.19 0.58 22.22
N TYR A 34 -1.40 -0.01 21.33
CA TYR A 34 0.07 0.06 21.35
C TYR A 34 0.66 0.63 20.07
N THR A 35 1.91 1.07 20.18
CA THR A 35 2.77 1.28 19.01
C THR A 35 3.48 -0.03 18.69
N VAL A 36 3.41 -0.46 17.43
CA VAL A 36 4.08 -1.67 16.96
C VAL A 36 5.09 -1.30 15.90
N THR A 37 6.32 -1.76 16.08
CA THR A 37 7.41 -1.50 15.14
C THR A 37 8.00 -2.82 14.66
N LEU A 38 8.12 -2.95 13.34
CA LEU A 38 8.83 -4.05 12.70
C LEU A 38 10.23 -3.60 12.29
N GLU A 39 11.25 -4.16 12.93
CA GLU A 39 12.67 -3.86 12.67
C GLU A 39 13.42 -4.99 11.95
N SER A 40 12.80 -6.17 11.82
CA SER A 40 13.39 -7.35 11.17
C SER A 40 12.50 -7.84 10.04
N SER A 41 13.09 -8.37 8.96
CA SER A 41 12.31 -8.78 7.79
C SER A 41 11.44 -10.00 8.09
N LEU A 42 10.25 -10.07 7.49
CA LEU A 42 9.30 -11.17 7.61
C LEU A 42 9.14 -11.90 6.29
N LEU A 43 9.18 -13.23 6.34
CA LEU A 43 8.89 -14.12 5.22
C LEU A 43 7.74 -15.06 5.61
N LEU A 44 6.60 -14.90 4.95
CA LEU A 44 5.35 -15.59 5.28
C LEU A 44 4.95 -16.48 4.10
N LYS A 45 5.21 -17.79 4.25
CA LYS A 45 5.14 -18.75 3.14
C LYS A 45 3.72 -19.18 2.77
N SER A 46 2.74 -19.21 3.67
CA SER A 46 1.41 -19.78 3.36
C SER A 46 0.22 -19.00 3.90
N SER A 47 0.46 -17.90 4.60
CA SER A 47 -0.56 -17.23 5.40
C SER A 47 -0.50 -15.73 5.28
N GLY A 48 -1.67 -15.10 5.43
CA GLY A 48 -1.79 -13.66 5.48
C GLY A 48 -1.17 -13.11 6.76
N PHE A 49 -0.87 -11.81 6.73
CA PHE A 49 -0.46 -11.04 7.89
C PHE A 49 -1.48 -9.96 8.14
N SER A 50 -2.07 -9.93 9.33
CA SER A 50 -2.93 -8.86 9.77
C SER A 50 -2.41 -8.28 11.08
N LEU A 51 -2.16 -6.98 11.08
CA LEU A 51 -1.74 -6.26 12.29
C LEU A 51 -2.67 -5.07 12.51
N ARG A 52 -3.33 -5.07 13.67
CA ARG A 52 -4.05 -3.92 14.21
C ARG A 52 -3.25 -3.30 15.34
N ALA A 53 -3.03 -2.00 15.31
CA ALA A 53 -2.35 -1.26 16.39
C ALA A 53 -2.85 0.18 16.48
N ASP A 54 -2.42 0.95 17.50
CA ASP A 54 -2.64 2.40 17.49
C ASP A 54 -1.78 3.06 16.41
N THR A 55 -0.48 2.76 16.46
CA THR A 55 0.52 3.21 15.50
C THR A 55 1.32 2.02 14.99
N ILE A 56 1.53 1.93 13.68
CA ILE A 56 2.34 0.89 13.04
C ILE A 56 3.51 1.53 12.30
N ASN A 57 4.73 1.09 12.60
CA ASN A 57 5.95 1.47 11.89
C ASN A 57 6.58 0.24 11.25
N ILE A 58 6.70 0.23 9.92
CA ILE A 58 7.34 -0.85 9.17
C ILE A 58 8.69 -0.38 8.66
N ASN A 59 9.76 -0.78 9.35
CA ASN A 59 11.15 -0.42 9.03
C ASN A 59 11.93 -1.57 8.39
N ALA A 60 11.36 -2.77 8.33
CA ALA A 60 11.92 -3.92 7.63
C ALA A 60 10.91 -4.60 6.69
N SER A 61 11.41 -5.36 5.73
CA SER A 61 10.60 -5.85 4.60
C SER A 61 9.61 -6.94 5.04
N ILE A 62 8.42 -6.97 4.44
CA ILE A 62 7.44 -8.06 4.61
C ILE A 62 7.20 -8.71 3.25
N ASN A 63 7.47 -10.01 3.15
CA ASN A 63 7.16 -10.81 1.97
C ASN A 63 6.16 -11.91 2.37
N SER A 64 4.98 -11.91 1.75
CA SER A 64 3.93 -12.90 1.98
C SER A 64 3.42 -13.48 0.67
N GLN A 65 3.13 -14.78 0.66
CA GLN A 65 2.39 -15.42 -0.45
C GLN A 65 0.87 -15.15 -0.39
N ALA A 66 0.37 -14.58 0.71
CA ALA A 66 -1.02 -14.21 0.92
C ALA A 66 -1.14 -12.72 1.29
N SER A 67 -2.31 -12.25 1.73
CA SER A 67 -2.54 -10.81 1.93
C SER A 67 -1.76 -10.21 3.09
N ILE A 68 -1.36 -8.94 2.97
CA ILE A 68 -0.87 -8.09 4.06
C ILE A 68 -1.93 -7.06 4.40
N GLN A 69 -2.33 -6.98 5.67
CA GLN A 69 -3.27 -5.99 6.20
C GLN A 69 -2.62 -5.28 7.39
N LEU A 70 -2.40 -3.97 7.26
CA LEU A 70 -1.87 -3.11 8.33
C LEU A 70 -2.91 -2.04 8.65
N LEU A 71 -3.49 -2.14 9.85
CA LEU A 71 -4.64 -1.34 10.27
C LEU A 71 -4.26 -0.55 11.54
N ALA A 72 -3.88 0.71 11.38
CA ALA A 72 -3.53 1.58 12.49
C ALA A 72 -4.72 2.50 12.88
N ASN A 73 -5.04 2.60 14.17
CA ASN A 73 -6.10 3.49 14.65
C ASN A 73 -5.75 4.98 14.53
N ASN A 74 -4.45 5.28 14.39
CA ASN A 74 -3.92 6.62 14.25
C ASN A 74 -2.99 6.71 13.02
N THR A 75 -1.74 6.26 13.15
CA THR A 75 -0.71 6.46 12.12
C THR A 75 -0.12 5.15 11.63
N LEU A 76 -0.02 5.00 10.31
CA LEU A 76 0.74 3.95 9.64
C LEU A 76 1.91 4.57 8.88
N ASN A 77 3.14 4.19 9.21
CA ASN A 77 4.36 4.54 8.48
C ASN A 77 4.98 3.28 7.86
N VAL A 78 5.19 3.29 6.55
CA VAL A 78 5.83 2.18 5.82
C VAL A 78 7.09 2.68 5.14
N ASN A 79 8.25 2.30 5.69
CA ASN A 79 9.59 2.72 5.24
C ASN A 79 10.37 1.58 4.58
N ALA A 80 9.82 0.36 4.59
CA ALA A 80 10.42 -0.82 3.97
C ALA A 80 9.46 -1.51 2.99
N SER A 81 10.02 -2.38 2.16
CA SER A 81 9.29 -2.98 1.04
C SER A 81 8.26 -4.00 1.50
N LEU A 82 7.06 -3.97 0.88
CA LEU A 82 6.02 -4.98 1.09
C LEU A 82 5.75 -5.73 -0.22
N SER A 83 5.71 -7.05 -0.16
CA SER A 83 5.42 -7.92 -1.29
C SER A 83 4.35 -8.93 -0.92
N SER A 84 3.22 -8.91 -1.62
CA SER A 84 2.11 -9.86 -1.45
C SER A 84 1.13 -9.76 -2.61
N PRO A 85 0.22 -10.72 -2.84
CA PRO A 85 -0.82 -10.53 -3.84
C PRO A 85 -1.78 -9.38 -3.54
N ASN A 86 -2.08 -9.13 -2.26
CA ASN A 86 -3.00 -8.08 -1.84
C ASN A 86 -2.47 -7.34 -0.61
N GLN A 87 -2.57 -6.01 -0.64
CA GLN A 87 -2.11 -5.11 0.41
C GLN A 87 -3.22 -4.14 0.80
N LEU A 88 -3.61 -4.14 2.08
CA LEU A 88 -4.48 -3.13 2.67
C LEU A 88 -3.71 -2.38 3.75
N LEU A 89 -3.42 -1.11 3.47
CA LEU A 89 -2.62 -0.23 4.32
C LEU A 89 -3.52 0.93 4.77
N HIS A 90 -3.89 0.95 6.04
CA HIS A 90 -4.86 1.91 6.55
C HIS A 90 -4.47 2.40 7.94
N GLY A 91 -3.83 3.56 8.00
CA GLY A 91 -3.80 4.41 9.19
C GLY A 91 -4.99 5.35 9.17
N ARG A 92 -5.92 5.19 10.12
CA ARG A 92 -7.19 5.91 10.13
C ARG A 92 -7.03 7.41 10.04
N ARG A 93 -6.04 7.99 10.74
CA ARG A 93 -5.71 9.42 10.62
C ARG A 93 -4.70 9.66 9.51
N VAL A 94 -3.57 8.96 9.53
CA VAL A 94 -2.48 9.20 8.58
C VAL A 94 -1.86 7.90 8.09
N THR A 95 -1.69 7.79 6.78
CA THR A 95 -0.86 6.76 6.14
C THR A 95 0.28 7.42 5.37
N ARG A 96 1.53 7.06 5.70
CA ARG A 96 2.75 7.50 5.01
C ARG A 96 3.47 6.32 4.40
N ILE A 97 3.74 6.39 3.10
CA ILE A 97 4.50 5.38 2.36
C ILE A 97 5.77 6.03 1.81
N MET A 98 6.91 5.45 2.17
CA MET A 98 8.26 5.82 1.75
C MET A 98 9.05 4.58 1.30
N SER A 99 8.41 3.69 0.56
CA SER A 99 8.98 2.39 0.20
C SER A 99 8.45 1.84 -1.13
N HIS A 100 8.81 0.58 -1.45
CA HIS A 100 8.30 -0.12 -2.62
C HIS A 100 7.24 -1.14 -2.23
N LEU A 101 6.07 -1.07 -2.87
CA LEU A 101 4.96 -1.99 -2.66
C LEU A 101 4.74 -2.80 -3.95
N TYR A 102 4.85 -4.13 -3.84
CA TYR A 102 4.70 -5.06 -4.95
C TYR A 102 3.46 -5.95 -4.74
N ALA A 103 2.47 -5.78 -5.61
CA ALA A 103 1.26 -6.58 -5.63
C ALA A 103 1.30 -7.63 -6.74
N SER A 104 1.48 -8.90 -6.37
CA SER A 104 1.73 -10.00 -7.31
C SER A 104 0.46 -10.74 -7.74
N GLY A 105 0.54 -11.41 -8.89
CA GLY A 105 -0.51 -12.28 -9.42
C GLY A 105 -0.35 -12.48 -10.93
N THR A 106 -1.06 -13.46 -11.50
CA THR A 106 -1.11 -13.66 -12.96
C THR A 106 -1.74 -12.46 -13.65
N ARG A 107 -2.86 -11.98 -13.12
CA ARG A 107 -3.27 -10.58 -13.17
C ARG A 107 -2.67 -9.87 -11.96
N GLY A 108 -2.19 -8.65 -12.14
CA GLY A 108 -1.56 -7.90 -11.07
C GLY A 108 -2.44 -7.82 -9.82
N GLY A 109 -1.80 -7.75 -8.66
CA GLY A 109 -2.50 -7.78 -7.38
C GLY A 109 -3.22 -6.48 -7.02
N THR A 110 -3.63 -6.35 -5.76
CA THR A 110 -4.29 -5.13 -5.27
C THR A 110 -3.46 -4.40 -4.23
N ILE A 111 -3.34 -3.08 -4.35
CA ILE A 111 -2.78 -2.18 -3.33
C ILE A 111 -3.84 -1.15 -2.94
N GLN A 112 -4.19 -1.09 -1.66
CA GLN A 112 -5.11 -0.08 -1.09
C GLN A 112 -4.41 0.69 0.01
N ILE A 113 -4.34 2.02 -0.13
CA ILE A 113 -3.68 2.93 0.80
C ILE A 113 -4.70 3.97 1.24
N LEU A 114 -5.15 3.89 2.50
CA LEU A 114 -6.31 4.61 3.01
C LEU A 114 -5.99 5.37 4.30
N GLY A 115 -6.82 6.34 4.66
CA GLY A 115 -6.71 7.17 5.87
C GLY A 115 -7.30 8.56 5.66
N ASP A 116 -7.51 9.34 6.71
CA ASP A 116 -7.97 10.74 6.57
C ASP A 116 -6.96 11.57 5.76
N SER A 117 -5.66 11.28 5.92
CA SER A 117 -4.57 11.84 5.11
C SER A 117 -3.63 10.75 4.60
N VAL A 118 -3.37 10.76 3.30
CA VAL A 118 -2.47 9.80 2.63
C VAL A 118 -1.30 10.53 1.97
N TYR A 119 -0.08 10.11 2.28
CA TYR A 119 1.15 10.67 1.75
C TYR A 119 2.04 9.59 1.14
N LEU A 120 2.29 9.65 -0.16
CA LEU A 120 3.29 8.85 -0.85
C LEU A 120 4.49 9.75 -1.15
N LEU A 121 5.64 9.41 -0.57
CA LEU A 121 6.80 10.30 -0.49
C LEU A 121 8.06 9.62 -1.05
N GLY A 122 9.13 10.41 -1.18
CA GLY A 122 10.43 9.91 -1.63
C GLY A 122 10.37 9.24 -3.02
N ASN A 123 11.14 8.15 -3.18
CA ASN A 123 11.19 7.34 -4.40
C ASN A 123 10.21 6.16 -4.35
N THR A 124 9.04 6.33 -3.75
CA THR A 124 8.04 5.26 -3.60
C THR A 124 7.66 4.66 -4.95
N THR A 125 7.54 3.34 -5.01
CA THR A 125 7.01 2.64 -6.20
C THR A 125 5.89 1.71 -5.78
N LEU A 126 4.73 1.86 -6.38
CA LEU A 126 3.63 0.92 -6.30
C LEU A 126 3.60 0.14 -7.61
N ASN A 127 3.79 -1.16 -7.56
CA ASN A 127 3.78 -2.00 -8.74
C ASN A 127 2.76 -3.13 -8.56
N ALA A 128 1.68 -3.07 -9.32
CA ALA A 128 0.68 -4.10 -9.46
C ALA A 128 0.56 -4.53 -10.93
N SER A 129 1.68 -4.62 -11.66
CA SER A 129 1.69 -5.19 -13.01
C SER A 129 1.47 -6.70 -12.98
N GLY A 130 0.93 -7.25 -14.07
CA GLY A 130 0.71 -8.70 -14.22
C GLY A 130 0.94 -9.21 -15.63
N GLN A 131 1.16 -10.52 -15.78
CA GLN A 131 1.43 -11.14 -17.07
C GLN A 131 0.20 -11.18 -17.97
N GLN A 132 -0.99 -11.43 -17.40
CA GLN A 132 -2.27 -11.59 -18.09
C GLN A 132 -3.27 -10.44 -17.80
N GLY A 133 -2.76 -9.31 -17.32
CA GLY A 133 -3.52 -8.11 -17.01
C GLY A 133 -2.90 -7.34 -15.85
N GLY A 134 -3.06 -6.03 -15.84
CA GLY A 134 -2.64 -5.20 -14.70
C GLY A 134 -3.59 -5.34 -13.51
N GLY A 135 -3.10 -4.93 -12.34
CA GLY A 135 -3.82 -4.99 -11.08
C GLY A 135 -4.57 -3.72 -10.73
N LEU A 136 -4.83 -3.52 -9.44
CA LEU A 136 -5.62 -2.40 -8.93
C LEU A 136 -4.87 -1.64 -7.85
N VAL A 137 -4.76 -0.33 -8.00
CA VAL A 137 -4.19 0.57 -6.99
C VAL A 137 -5.22 1.62 -6.60
N ARG A 138 -5.52 1.71 -5.31
CA ARG A 138 -6.41 2.73 -4.73
C ARG A 138 -5.67 3.54 -3.67
N ILE A 139 -5.67 4.85 -3.82
CA ILE A 139 -4.94 5.77 -2.95
C ILE A 139 -5.91 6.85 -2.50
N GLY A 140 -6.15 6.88 -1.18
CA GLY A 140 -7.07 7.82 -0.55
C GLY A 140 -8.55 7.51 -0.78
N GLY A 141 -8.94 6.83 -1.84
CA GLY A 141 -10.34 6.42 -2.06
C GLY A 141 -10.49 5.54 -3.29
N ASP A 142 -11.72 5.10 -3.54
CA ASP A 142 -12.06 4.36 -4.76
C ASP A 142 -12.40 5.33 -5.90
N TYR A 143 -12.79 4.78 -7.06
CA TYR A 143 -13.26 5.52 -8.22
C TYR A 143 -14.29 6.59 -7.83
N GLN A 144 -13.97 7.85 -8.12
CA GLN A 144 -14.81 9.02 -7.80
C GLN A 144 -15.20 9.16 -6.31
N GLY A 145 -14.45 8.55 -5.39
CA GLY A 145 -14.77 8.51 -3.96
C GLY A 145 -16.09 7.80 -3.65
N ARG A 146 -16.53 6.89 -4.53
CA ARG A 146 -17.73 6.07 -4.37
C ARG A 146 -17.37 4.70 -3.80
N GLY A 147 -18.36 3.95 -3.32
CA GLY A 147 -18.15 2.58 -2.84
C GLY A 147 -17.95 2.49 -1.33
N ASN A 148 -17.40 1.35 -0.89
CA ASN A 148 -17.46 0.91 0.51
C ASN A 148 -16.15 1.11 1.29
N ILE A 149 -15.14 1.74 0.69
CA ILE A 149 -13.87 2.04 1.37
C ILE A 149 -13.84 3.49 1.85
N PRO A 150 -13.16 3.78 2.97
CA PRO A 150 -12.93 5.14 3.44
C PRO A 150 -12.35 6.05 2.34
N THR A 151 -12.79 7.30 2.35
CA THR A 151 -12.26 8.34 1.46
C THR A 151 -11.51 9.39 2.27
N ALA A 152 -10.24 9.60 1.93
CA ALA A 152 -9.35 10.59 2.53
C ALA A 152 -9.87 12.00 2.34
N ASP A 153 -9.53 12.89 3.26
CA ASP A 153 -9.68 14.33 3.06
C ASP A 153 -8.52 14.90 2.26
N THR A 154 -7.30 14.38 2.46
CA THR A 154 -6.10 14.81 1.73
C THR A 154 -5.32 13.63 1.17
N THR A 155 -4.95 13.71 -0.11
CA THR A 155 -4.05 12.76 -0.77
C THR A 155 -2.92 13.52 -1.44
N PHE A 156 -1.68 13.24 -1.05
CA PHE A 156 -0.47 13.82 -1.64
C PHE A 156 0.46 12.74 -2.19
N ILE A 157 0.86 12.89 -3.46
CA ILE A 157 1.77 11.98 -4.15
C ILE A 157 2.94 12.79 -4.71
N ALA A 158 4.13 12.53 -4.18
CA ALA A 158 5.35 13.28 -4.50
C ALA A 158 5.86 13.04 -5.94
N PRO A 159 6.71 13.95 -6.48
CA PRO A 159 7.14 13.90 -7.88
C PRO A 159 7.89 12.63 -8.32
N LYS A 160 8.64 11.99 -7.42
CA LYS A 160 9.42 10.79 -7.71
C LYS A 160 8.65 9.48 -7.51
N VAL A 161 7.38 9.57 -7.12
CA VAL A 161 6.52 8.39 -6.92
C VAL A 161 6.14 7.79 -8.27
N LYS A 162 6.21 6.46 -8.38
CA LYS A 162 5.78 5.70 -9.54
C LYS A 162 4.64 4.75 -9.17
N ILE A 163 3.62 4.69 -10.00
CA ILE A 163 2.51 3.75 -9.88
C ILE A 163 2.42 2.99 -11.20
N ILE A 164 2.52 1.67 -11.14
CA ILE A 164 2.66 0.82 -12.32
C ILE A 164 1.60 -0.28 -12.23
N VAL A 165 0.72 -0.33 -13.21
CA VAL A 165 -0.36 -1.33 -13.33
C VAL A 165 -0.39 -1.90 -14.74
N ASP A 166 0.78 -2.12 -15.33
CA ASP A 166 0.90 -2.57 -16.72
C ASP A 166 0.46 -4.03 -16.89
N ALA A 167 -0.02 -4.36 -18.09
CA ALA A 167 -0.18 -5.74 -18.53
C ALA A 167 1.01 -6.12 -19.41
N LEU A 168 1.76 -7.15 -19.02
CA LEU A 168 3.10 -7.39 -19.57
C LEU A 168 3.10 -8.26 -20.85
N GLN A 169 2.25 -9.28 -20.93
CA GLN A 169 2.17 -10.18 -22.09
C GLN A 169 0.81 -10.15 -22.77
N GLN A 170 -0.26 -10.20 -21.98
CA GLN A 170 -1.64 -10.25 -22.45
C GLN A 170 -2.57 -9.52 -21.49
N GLY A 171 -3.75 -9.15 -21.98
CA GLY A 171 -4.81 -8.58 -21.17
C GLY A 171 -4.73 -7.07 -21.05
N ARG A 172 -5.80 -6.49 -20.51
CA ARG A 172 -5.92 -5.07 -20.27
C ARG A 172 -4.98 -4.61 -19.17
N ALA A 173 -4.40 -3.43 -19.33
CA ALA A 173 -3.73 -2.77 -18.21
C ALA A 173 -4.70 -2.54 -17.03
N GLY A 174 -4.12 -2.36 -15.86
CA GLY A 174 -4.83 -2.28 -14.60
C GLY A 174 -5.48 -0.93 -14.35
N GLN A 175 -5.84 -0.69 -13.10
CA GLN A 175 -6.59 0.48 -12.71
C GLN A 175 -5.89 1.23 -11.58
N VAL A 176 -5.92 2.56 -11.64
CA VAL A 176 -5.40 3.43 -10.59
C VAL A 176 -6.44 4.47 -10.24
N PHE A 177 -6.82 4.53 -8.96
CA PHE A 177 -7.69 5.55 -8.42
C PHE A 177 -6.95 6.34 -7.34
N VAL A 178 -6.85 7.65 -7.57
CA VAL A 178 -6.31 8.62 -6.61
C VAL A 178 -7.42 9.60 -6.29
N TRP A 179 -7.86 9.63 -5.04
CA TRP A 179 -9.01 10.43 -4.66
C TRP A 179 -8.88 11.05 -3.26
N SER A 180 -9.57 12.18 -3.04
CA SER A 180 -9.82 12.77 -1.73
C SER A 180 -11.05 13.69 -1.73
N ASN A 181 -11.58 14.01 -0.55
CA ASN A 181 -12.69 14.95 -0.40
C ASN A 181 -12.25 16.41 -0.50
N GLN A 182 -11.11 16.79 0.09
CA GLN A 182 -10.70 18.20 0.19
C GLN A 182 -9.58 18.54 -0.79
N LYS A 183 -8.44 17.82 -0.74
CA LYS A 183 -7.28 18.14 -1.57
C LYS A 183 -6.55 16.91 -2.08
N THR A 184 -6.58 16.73 -3.40
CA THR A 184 -5.72 15.78 -4.11
C THR A 184 -4.58 16.54 -4.79
N GLU A 185 -3.34 16.19 -4.46
CA GLU A 185 -2.15 16.73 -5.11
C GLU A 185 -1.30 15.59 -5.65
N PHE A 186 -1.32 15.41 -6.97
CA PHE A 186 -0.60 14.35 -7.68
C PHE A 186 0.51 14.94 -8.55
N ARG A 187 1.75 14.54 -8.26
CA ARG A 187 2.95 14.98 -8.99
C ARG A 187 3.77 13.83 -9.56
N GLY A 188 3.39 12.59 -9.27
CA GLY A 188 4.14 11.39 -9.65
C GLY A 188 3.93 10.94 -11.10
N THR A 189 4.29 9.69 -11.39
CA THR A 189 4.03 9.05 -12.68
C THR A 189 3.13 7.82 -12.52
N ILE A 190 2.12 7.68 -13.37
CA ILE A 190 1.32 6.45 -13.52
C ILE A 190 1.64 5.81 -14.88
N SER A 191 1.78 4.48 -14.91
CA SER A 191 1.85 3.65 -16.10
C SER A 191 0.73 2.61 -16.05
N ALA A 192 -0.12 2.59 -17.08
CA ALA A 192 -1.15 1.58 -17.26
C ALA A 192 -1.20 1.13 -18.73
N GLN A 193 -0.09 0.56 -19.18
CA GLN A 193 0.13 0.18 -20.57
C GLN A 193 -0.28 -1.27 -20.84
N PRO A 194 -1.03 -1.52 -21.93
CA PRO A 194 -1.24 -2.86 -22.44
C PRO A 194 0.02 -3.38 -23.16
N PRO A 195 0.10 -4.69 -23.45
CA PRO A 195 1.15 -5.25 -24.29
C PRO A 195 1.14 -4.60 -25.68
N GLN A 196 2.30 -4.52 -26.35
CA GLN A 196 2.48 -3.81 -27.63
C GLN A 196 1.46 -4.14 -28.75
N ARG A 197 0.83 -5.32 -28.71
CA ARG A 197 -0.16 -5.78 -29.71
C ARG A 197 -1.62 -5.55 -29.30
N GLN A 198 -1.88 -4.96 -28.14
CA GLN A 198 -3.21 -4.72 -27.61
C GLN A 198 -3.42 -3.22 -27.36
N THR A 199 -4.64 -2.74 -27.58
CA THR A 199 -4.99 -1.30 -27.47
C THR A 199 -5.80 -0.98 -26.21
N GLU A 200 -6.22 -1.98 -25.44
CA GLU A 200 -7.02 -1.78 -24.24
C GLU A 200 -6.18 -1.23 -23.09
N LYS A 201 -6.18 0.10 -22.97
CA LYS A 201 -5.53 0.81 -21.87
C LYS A 201 -6.21 0.55 -20.53
N GLY A 202 -5.45 0.71 -19.46
CA GLY A 202 -5.98 0.72 -18.10
C GLY A 202 -6.94 1.89 -17.86
N LEU A 203 -7.56 1.90 -16.68
CA LEU A 203 -8.41 3.00 -16.23
C LEU A 203 -7.69 3.79 -15.14
N ILE A 204 -7.47 5.08 -15.37
CA ILE A 204 -6.81 5.95 -14.40
C ILE A 204 -7.76 7.10 -14.06
N ASP A 205 -8.03 7.30 -12.77
CA ASP A 205 -8.77 8.43 -12.24
C ASP A 205 -7.93 9.12 -11.16
N VAL A 206 -7.55 10.37 -11.42
CA VAL A 206 -6.88 11.25 -10.45
C VAL A 206 -7.80 12.43 -10.21
N GLY A 207 -8.53 12.40 -9.11
CA GLY A 207 -9.62 13.34 -8.85
C GLY A 207 -9.77 13.69 -7.38
N GLY A 208 -10.81 14.45 -7.09
CA GLY A 208 -11.19 14.87 -5.75
C GLY A 208 -12.47 15.70 -5.78
N LYS A 209 -13.15 15.84 -4.63
CA LYS A 209 -14.42 16.57 -4.57
C LYS A 209 -14.26 18.10 -4.60
N GLN A 210 -13.22 18.64 -3.96
CA GLN A 210 -13.01 20.09 -3.84
C GLN A 210 -11.83 20.60 -4.67
N GLN A 211 -10.59 20.23 -4.33
CA GLN A 211 -9.39 20.72 -5.02
C GLN A 211 -8.55 19.57 -5.60
N VAL A 212 -8.14 19.72 -6.86
CA VAL A 212 -7.20 18.81 -7.53
C VAL A 212 -6.05 19.63 -8.12
N ILE A 213 -4.83 19.30 -7.72
CA ILE A 213 -3.58 19.79 -8.31
C ILE A 213 -2.90 18.59 -8.97
N ASN A 214 -2.94 18.55 -10.30
CA ASN A 214 -2.30 17.48 -11.07
C ASN A 214 -1.17 18.07 -11.92
N THR A 215 0.07 17.78 -11.54
CA THR A 215 1.27 18.09 -12.33
C THR A 215 2.07 16.81 -12.65
N GLY A 216 1.44 15.65 -12.51
CA GLY A 216 2.06 14.35 -12.75
C GLY A 216 1.98 13.92 -14.22
N ARG A 217 2.55 12.75 -14.50
CA ARG A 217 2.55 12.16 -15.85
C ARG A 217 1.76 10.85 -15.86
N ILE A 218 0.89 10.68 -16.85
CA ILE A 218 0.09 9.46 -17.05
C ILE A 218 0.46 8.86 -18.41
N ASN A 219 0.79 7.57 -18.46
CA ASN A 219 1.22 6.86 -19.67
C ASN A 219 0.48 5.56 -19.90
#